data_AF-A0A2P8K6Q5-F1
#
_entry.id   AF-A0A2P8K6Q5-F1
#
_cell.length_a   1.000
_cell.length_b   1.000
_cell.length_c   1.000
_cell.angle_alpha   90.00
_cell.angle_beta   90.00
_cell.angle_gamma   90.00
#
_symmetry.space_group_name_H-M   'P 1'
#
loop_
_entity.id
_entity.type
_entity.pdbx_description
1 polymer ?
#
loop_
_entity_poly.entity_id
_entity_poly.type
_entity_poly.pdbx_seq_one_letter_code
_entity_poly.pdbx_strand_id
1 'polypeptide(L)'
;CNGNGLCFNFDVKSPMCPSMKVSNQRIHSPKGRATLVREWLRLLADRGVDPNQLEKALPEQGVSLRSLVARTRNSWHARKGEYDFSHEVKEAMSGCLACKACSTQCPIKIDVPEFRSRFLQLYHSRYLRPVRDHLV
;
A
#
# COMPACT_ATOMS: atom_id res chain seq x y z
N CYS A 1 5.52 12.55 -5.07
CA CYS A 1 6.94 12.54 -4.65
C CYS A 1 7.76 13.28 -5.69
N ASN A 2 8.53 14.30 -5.32
CA ASN A 2 9.37 15.09 -6.25
C ASN A 2 10.83 14.61 -6.32
N GLY A 3 11.16 13.49 -5.68
CA GLY A 3 12.46 12.84 -5.81
C GLY A 3 13.60 13.36 -4.92
N ASN A 4 13.40 14.45 -4.16
CA ASN A 4 14.44 15.18 -3.40
C ASN A 4 15.20 14.36 -2.33
N GLY A 5 14.68 13.21 -1.89
CA GLY A 5 15.39 12.30 -1.00
C GLY A 5 15.53 12.75 0.45
N LEU A 6 14.86 13.83 0.89
CA LEU A 6 14.93 14.33 2.27
C LEU A 6 14.50 13.29 3.33
N CYS A 7 13.73 12.29 2.93
CA CYS A 7 13.34 11.18 3.80
C CYS A 7 14.49 10.24 4.20
N PHE A 8 15.68 10.39 3.63
CA PHE A 8 16.90 9.65 3.98
C PHE A 8 17.76 10.43 4.97
N ASN A 9 17.16 10.89 6.07
CA ASN A 9 17.89 11.57 7.13
C ASN A 9 18.23 10.59 8.27
N PHE A 10 19.53 10.37 8.52
CA PHE A 10 20.03 9.46 9.54
C PHE A 10 20.47 10.17 10.83
N ASP A 11 20.23 11.48 10.94
CA ASP A 11 20.44 12.21 12.19
C ASP A 11 19.57 11.61 13.31
N VAL A 12 20.18 11.38 14.47
CA VAL A 12 19.54 10.84 15.68
C VAL A 12 18.39 11.71 16.18
N LYS A 13 18.45 13.03 15.96
CA LYS A 13 17.42 13.99 16.39
C LYS A 13 16.35 14.23 15.34
N SER A 14 16.59 13.85 14.08
CA SER A 14 15.59 14.04 13.04
C SER A 14 14.58 12.91 13.07
N PRO A 15 13.27 13.20 12.96
CA PRO A 15 12.28 12.17 12.67
C PRO A 15 12.72 11.37 11.44
N MET A 16 12.40 10.09 11.36
CA MET A 16 12.66 9.31 10.15
C MET A 16 11.63 8.20 10.13
N CYS A 17 11.32 7.65 8.96
CA CYS A 17 10.55 6.42 8.87
C CYS A 17 11.27 5.29 9.63
N PRO A 18 10.70 4.77 10.75
CA PRO A 18 11.38 3.75 11.55
C PRO A 18 11.65 2.47 10.77
N SER A 19 10.70 2.08 9.91
CA SER A 19 10.85 0.88 9.07
C SER A 19 12.05 0.97 8.12
N MET A 20 12.34 2.14 7.55
CA MET A 20 13.54 2.37 6.75
C MET A 20 14.80 2.40 7.63
N LYS A 21 14.73 3.06 8.78
CA LYS A 21 15.87 3.21 9.71
C LYS A 21 16.38 1.86 10.21
N VAL A 22 15.48 0.91 10.47
CA VAL A 22 15.83 -0.43 10.95
C VAL A 22 16.20 -1.37 9.81
N SER A 23 15.39 -1.43 8.74
CA SER A 23 15.61 -2.40 7.66
C SER A 23 16.74 -2.01 6.70
N ASN A 24 17.06 -0.71 6.58
CA ASN A 24 17.90 -0.16 5.51
C ASN A 24 17.47 -0.49 4.07
N GLN A 25 16.26 -1.03 3.88
CA GLN A 25 15.74 -1.35 2.56
C GLN A 25 14.96 -0.18 1.97
N ARG A 26 15.39 0.29 0.79
CA ARG A 26 14.79 1.47 0.15
C ARG A 26 13.29 1.35 -0.12
N ILE A 27 12.76 0.13 -0.27
CA ILE A 27 11.32 -0.13 -0.45
C ILE A 27 10.48 0.38 0.74
N HIS A 28 11.04 0.35 1.95
CA HIS A 28 10.35 0.78 3.17
C HIS A 28 10.48 2.28 3.44
N SER A 29 11.28 3.01 2.66
CA SER A 29 11.36 4.47 2.74
C SER A 29 10.09 5.16 2.25
N PRO A 30 9.80 6.39 2.69
CA PRO A 30 8.70 7.19 2.15
C PRO A 30 8.79 7.37 0.62
N LYS A 31 9.99 7.57 0.08
CA LYS A 31 10.24 7.64 -1.38
C LYS A 31 9.94 6.32 -2.07
N GLY A 32 10.39 5.20 -1.51
CA GLY A 32 10.15 3.86 -2.06
C GLY A 32 8.66 3.54 -2.13
N ARG A 33 7.96 3.72 -1.01
CA ARG A 33 6.51 3.53 -0.89
C ARG A 33 5.72 4.37 -1.89
N ALA A 34 6.09 5.65 -2.01
CA ALA A 34 5.46 6.55 -2.97
C ALA A 34 5.71 6.15 -4.43
N THR A 35 6.90 5.60 -4.72
CA THR A 35 7.26 5.14 -6.07
C THR A 35 6.47 3.89 -6.43
N LEU A 36 6.36 2.94 -5.51
CA LEU A 36 5.56 1.72 -5.68
C LEU A 36 4.09 2.03 -5.91
N VAL A 37 3.51 2.93 -5.12
CA VAL A 37 2.10 3.35 -5.32
C VAL A 37 1.91 4.08 -6.63
N ARG A 38 2.84 4.97 -7.02
CA ARG A 38 2.79 5.65 -8.32
C ARG A 38 2.81 4.65 -9.47
N GLU A 39 3.65 3.63 -9.41
CA GLU A 39 3.73 2.59 -10.43
C GLU A 39 2.47 1.71 -10.45
N TRP A 40 1.94 1.38 -9.28
CA TRP A 40 0.69 0.63 -9.18
C TRP A 40 -0.49 1.41 -9.79
N LEU A 41 -0.60 2.71 -9.54
CA LEU A 41 -1.59 3.58 -10.15
C LEU A 41 -1.41 3.67 -11.67
N ARG A 42 -0.17 3.74 -12.16
CA ARG A 42 0.15 3.70 -13.60
C ARG A 42 -0.35 2.40 -14.24
N LEU A 43 -0.05 1.26 -13.61
CA LEU A 43 -0.49 -0.06 -14.07
C LEU A 43 -2.02 -0.25 -14.03
N LEU A 44 -2.73 0.42 -13.12
CA LEU A 44 -4.20 0.44 -13.10
C LEU A 44 -4.74 1.31 -14.24
N ALA A 45 -4.14 2.48 -14.47
CA ALA A 45 -4.52 3.37 -15.56
C ALA A 45 -4.31 2.70 -16.94
N ASP A 46 -3.22 1.96 -17.14
CA ASP A 46 -2.97 1.18 -18.36
C ASP A 46 -4.06 0.13 -18.63
N ARG A 47 -4.73 -0.35 -17.57
CA ARG A 47 -5.86 -1.30 -17.66
C ARG A 47 -7.22 -0.59 -17.74
N GLY A 48 -7.25 0.74 -17.83
CA GLY A 48 -8.47 1.53 -17.85
C GLY A 48 -9.24 1.54 -16.53
N VAL A 49 -8.58 1.25 -15.40
CA VAL A 49 -9.20 1.17 -14.09
C VAL A 49 -8.97 2.46 -13.30
N ASP A 50 -10.04 3.17 -12.93
CA ASP A 50 -9.98 4.33 -12.05
C ASP A 50 -10.12 3.91 -10.56
N PRO A 51 -9.08 4.08 -9.74
CA PRO A 51 -9.10 3.73 -8.32
C PRO A 51 -10.15 4.51 -7.52
N ASN A 52 -10.44 5.76 -7.89
CA ASN A 52 -11.40 6.58 -7.13
C ASN A 52 -12.83 6.09 -7.33
N GLN A 53 -13.15 5.58 -8.54
CA GLN A 53 -14.44 4.98 -8.82
C GLN A 53 -14.62 3.65 -8.09
N LEU A 54 -13.56 2.81 -8.08
CA LEU A 54 -13.54 1.57 -7.32
C LEU A 54 -13.77 1.81 -5.83
N GLU A 55 -13.08 2.79 -5.25
CA GLU A 55 -13.19 3.13 -3.83
C GLU A 55 -14.62 3.55 -3.46
N LYS A 56 -15.29 4.34 -4.31
CA LYS A 56 -16.68 4.75 -4.12
C LYS A 56 -17.69 3.61 -4.26
N ALA A 57 -17.41 2.63 -5.12
CA ALA A 57 -18.30 1.49 -5.35
C ALA A 57 -18.22 0.41 -4.24
N LEU A 58 -17.12 0.35 -3.49
CA LEU A 58 -16.90 -0.70 -2.49
C LEU A 58 -17.88 -0.72 -1.31
N PRO A 59 -18.28 0.41 -0.70
CA PRO A 59 -19.24 0.43 0.41
C PRO A 59 -20.63 -0.09 0.01
N GLU A 60 -21.04 0.13 -1.24
CA GLU A 60 -22.34 -0.30 -1.76
C GLU A 60 -22.36 -1.81 -2.10
N GLN A 61 -21.19 -2.37 -2.38
CA GLN A 61 -21.00 -3.79 -2.66
C GLN A 61 -20.86 -4.57 -1.35
N GLY A 62 -21.98 -4.90 -0.73
CA GLY A 62 -22.03 -5.86 0.38
C GLY A 62 -21.32 -7.20 0.05
N VAL A 63 -21.03 -8.00 1.07
CA VAL A 63 -20.35 -9.29 0.88
C VAL A 63 -21.28 -10.23 0.11
N SER A 64 -20.98 -10.47 -1.17
CA SER A 64 -21.71 -11.41 -2.01
C SER A 64 -20.96 -12.75 -2.10
N LEU A 65 -21.69 -13.86 -2.24
CA LEU A 65 -21.09 -15.17 -2.47
C LEU A 65 -20.12 -15.15 -3.67
N ARG A 66 -20.46 -14.41 -4.73
CA ARG A 66 -19.61 -14.23 -5.91
C ARG A 66 -18.30 -13.51 -5.58
N SER A 67 -18.35 -12.40 -4.83
CA SER A 67 -17.14 -11.67 -4.45
C SER A 67 -16.26 -12.48 -3.49
N LEU A 68 -16.85 -13.29 -2.62
CA LEU A 68 -16.12 -14.19 -1.73
C LEU A 68 -15.39 -15.30 -2.51
N VAL A 69 -16.07 -15.95 -3.46
CA VAL A 69 -15.48 -16.95 -4.36
C VAL A 69 -14.37 -16.36 -5.23
N ALA A 70 -14.55 -15.14 -5.74
CA ALA A 70 -13.52 -14.45 -6.51
C ALA A 70 -12.26 -14.18 -5.64
N ARG A 71 -12.44 -13.71 -4.41
CA ARG A 71 -11.34 -13.43 -3.47
C ARG A 71 -10.59 -14.70 -3.06
N THR A 72 -11.29 -15.80 -2.76
CA THR A 72 -10.67 -17.08 -2.41
C THR A 72 -9.85 -17.62 -3.58
N ARG A 73 -10.42 -17.60 -4.79
CA ARG A 73 -9.72 -18.00 -6.02
C ARG A 73 -8.45 -17.17 -6.22
N ASN A 74 -8.56 -15.84 -6.23
CA ASN A 74 -7.40 -14.95 -6.44
C ASN A 74 -6.31 -15.15 -5.38
N SER A 75 -6.69 -15.39 -4.13
CA SER A 75 -5.74 -15.64 -3.04
C SER A 75 -5.02 -16.98 -3.19
N TRP A 76 -5.72 -18.00 -3.71
CA TRP A 76 -5.11 -19.28 -4.02
C TRP A 76 -4.13 -19.18 -5.19
N HIS A 77 -4.48 -18.47 -6.26
CA HIS A 77 -3.59 -18.21 -7.40
C HIS A 77 -2.31 -17.47 -6.99
N ALA A 78 -2.44 -16.44 -6.14
CA ALA A 78 -1.29 -15.75 -5.56
C ALA A 78 -0.37 -16.72 -4.80
N ARG A 79 -0.94 -17.66 -4.02
CA ARG A 79 -0.17 -18.68 -3.30
C ARG A 79 0.50 -19.70 -4.22
N LYS A 80 -0.04 -19.92 -5.42
CA LYS A 80 0.52 -20.82 -6.44
C LYS A 80 1.68 -20.17 -7.23
N GLY A 81 1.97 -18.89 -7.00
CA GLY A 81 3.08 -18.17 -7.63
C GLY A 81 2.70 -17.32 -8.84
N GLU A 82 1.41 -17.02 -9.03
CA GLU A 82 0.99 -16.06 -10.05
C GLU A 82 1.45 -14.65 -9.64
N TYR A 83 2.24 -14.01 -10.49
CA TYR A 83 2.83 -12.71 -10.20
C TYR A 83 1.81 -11.57 -10.33
N ASP A 84 1.66 -10.77 -9.28
CA ASP A 84 0.91 -9.52 -9.29
C ASP A 84 1.69 -8.44 -8.53
N PHE A 85 1.95 -7.31 -9.19
CA PHE A 85 2.66 -6.17 -8.62
C PHE A 85 2.01 -5.64 -7.33
N SER A 86 0.71 -5.83 -7.16
CA SER A 86 -0.01 -5.47 -5.94
C SER A 86 0.58 -6.13 -4.69
N HIS A 87 1.21 -7.31 -4.81
CA HIS A 87 1.86 -7.97 -3.68
C HIS A 87 3.16 -7.26 -3.25
N GLU A 88 3.93 -6.69 -4.18
CA GLU A 88 5.11 -5.87 -3.85
C GLU A 88 4.70 -4.58 -3.14
N VAL A 89 3.64 -3.94 -3.60
CA VAL A 89 3.10 -2.75 -2.92
C VAL A 89 2.60 -3.10 -1.52
N LYS A 90 1.90 -4.23 -1.37
CA LYS A 90 1.46 -4.71 -0.06
C LYS A 90 2.64 -4.96 0.86
N GLU A 91 3.71 -5.58 0.38
CA GLU A 91 4.90 -5.85 1.18
C GLU A 91 5.61 -4.57 1.63
N ALA A 92 5.69 -3.57 0.75
CA ALA A 92 6.14 -2.27 1.21
C ALA A 92 5.20 -1.75 2.30
N MET A 93 3.88 -1.66 2.05
CA MET A 93 2.87 -1.11 2.96
C MET A 93 2.74 -1.83 4.30
N SER A 94 3.02 -3.13 4.37
CA SER A 94 2.97 -3.93 5.60
C SER A 94 3.93 -3.40 6.66
N GLY A 95 5.13 -2.95 6.24
CA GLY A 95 6.11 -2.33 7.13
C GLY A 95 5.78 -0.90 7.57
N CYS A 96 4.68 -0.28 7.13
CA CYS A 96 4.34 1.09 7.56
C CYS A 96 3.68 1.08 8.94
N LEU A 97 4.34 1.69 9.92
CA LEU A 97 3.79 1.85 11.29
C LEU A 97 2.85 3.05 11.44
N ALA A 98 2.45 3.70 10.35
CA ALA A 98 1.60 4.89 10.35
C ALA A 98 2.11 6.08 11.22
N CYS A 99 3.41 6.12 11.56
CA CYS A 99 4.04 7.13 12.44
C CYS A 99 4.06 8.58 11.92
N LYS A 100 3.60 8.84 10.69
CA LYS A 100 3.56 10.16 10.03
C LYS A 100 4.88 10.95 9.88
N ALA A 101 6.04 10.37 10.17
CA ALA A 101 7.34 11.03 9.97
C ALA A 101 7.54 11.54 8.52
N CYS A 102 7.04 10.80 7.53
CA CYS A 102 7.07 11.20 6.12
C CYS A 102 6.30 12.49 5.83
N SER A 103 5.15 12.70 6.45
CA SER A 103 4.27 13.84 6.20
C SER A 103 4.87 15.10 6.79
N THR A 104 5.50 14.99 7.97
CA THR A 104 6.12 16.12 8.69
C THR A 104 7.41 16.61 8.03
N GLN A 105 8.27 15.71 7.55
CA GLN A 105 9.58 16.08 7.00
C GLN A 105 9.55 16.51 5.53
N CYS A 106 8.55 16.06 4.78
CA CYS A 106 8.53 16.28 3.35
C CYS A 106 7.93 17.67 3.04
N PRO A 107 8.62 18.54 2.30
CA PRO A 107 8.12 19.88 1.97
C PRO A 107 6.84 19.84 1.12
N ILE A 108 6.67 18.80 0.31
CA ILE A 108 5.47 18.55 -0.50
C ILE A 108 4.39 17.75 0.26
N LYS A 109 4.58 17.54 1.57
CA LYS A 109 3.63 16.87 2.49
C LYS A 109 3.11 15.53 1.98
N ILE A 110 4.03 14.62 1.66
CA ILE A 110 3.64 13.28 1.24
C ILE A 110 3.09 12.45 2.41
N ASP A 111 1.87 11.95 2.26
CA ASP A 111 1.22 11.15 3.31
C ASP A 111 1.18 9.65 2.94
N VAL A 112 2.17 8.92 3.47
CA VAL A 112 2.25 7.46 3.30
C VAL A 112 1.16 6.70 4.05
N PRO A 113 0.84 7.03 5.31
CA PRO A 113 -0.28 6.41 6.01
C PRO A 113 -1.61 6.49 5.23
N GLU A 114 -1.89 7.63 4.60
CA GLU A 114 -3.13 7.87 3.87
C GLU A 114 -3.26 6.98 2.63
N PHE A 115 -2.28 6.98 1.73
CA PHE A 115 -2.40 6.11 0.56
C PHE A 115 -2.31 4.62 0.93
N ARG A 116 -1.72 4.27 2.08
CA ARG A 116 -1.70 2.88 2.57
C ARG A 116 -3.10 2.39 2.92
N SER A 117 -3.90 3.17 3.64
CA SER A 117 -5.27 2.74 4.01
C SER A 117 -6.11 2.52 2.76
N ARG A 118 -6.07 3.48 1.81
CA ARG A 118 -6.75 3.39 0.51
C ARG A 118 -6.29 2.18 -0.30
N PHE A 119 -4.97 1.96 -0.39
CA PHE A 119 -4.41 0.79 -1.06
C PHE A 119 -4.88 -0.51 -0.41
N LEU A 120 -4.84 -0.64 0.92
CA LEU A 120 -5.23 -1.87 1.61
C LEU A 120 -6.73 -2.17 1.46
N GLN A 121 -7.57 -1.14 1.42
CA GLN A 121 -8.99 -1.29 1.13
C GLN A 121 -9.21 -1.89 -0.26
N LEU A 122 -8.57 -1.32 -1.29
CA LEU A 122 -8.65 -1.83 -2.66
C LEU A 122 -8.02 -3.22 -2.79
N TYR A 123 -6.88 -3.47 -2.13
CA TYR A 123 -6.21 -4.76 -2.15
C TYR A 123 -7.10 -5.87 -1.58
N HIS A 124 -7.74 -5.63 -0.43
CA HIS A 124 -8.63 -6.61 0.20
C HIS A 124 -10.01 -6.71 -0.46
N SER A 125 -10.32 -5.85 -1.43
CA SER A 125 -11.46 -6.10 -2.32
C SER A 125 -11.22 -7.29 -3.26
N ARG A 126 -9.95 -7.54 -3.62
CA ARG A 126 -9.53 -8.57 -4.58
C ARG A 126 -8.95 -9.82 -3.92
N TYR A 127 -8.30 -9.68 -2.75
CA TYR A 127 -7.66 -10.76 -2.00
C TYR A 127 -8.28 -10.92 -0.62
N LEU A 128 -8.23 -12.14 -0.08
CA LEU A 128 -8.67 -12.41 1.28
C LEU A 128 -7.86 -11.63 2.30
N ARG A 129 -8.54 -11.15 3.34
CA ARG A 129 -7.90 -10.54 4.51
C ARG A 129 -7.47 -11.66 5.48
N PRO A 130 -6.29 -11.58 6.10
CA PRO A 130 -5.89 -12.51 7.14
C PRO A 130 -6.90 -12.54 8.29
N VAL A 131 -7.20 -13.72 8.82
CA VAL A 131 -8.15 -13.89 9.94
C VAL A 131 -7.70 -13.09 11.17
N ARG A 132 -6.38 -12.95 11.37
CA ARG A 132 -5.79 -12.18 12.47
C ARG A 132 -6.24 -10.72 12.49
N ASP A 133 -6.57 -10.13 11.35
CA ASP A 133 -7.01 -8.72 11.26
C ASP A 133 -8.46 -8.53 11.72
N HIS A 134 -9.23 -9.62 11.89
CA HIS A 134 -10.63 -9.59 12.34
C HIS A 134 -10.80 -9.94 13.82
N LEU A 135 -9.77 -10.51 14.45
CA LEU A 135 -9.81 -11.00 15.83
C LEU A 135 -9.27 -9.98 16.85
N VAL A 136 -8.95 -8.77 16.39
CA VAL A 136 -8.45 -7.66 17.23
C VAL A 136 -9.62 -6.78 17.66
#